data_AF-A0AA37HG18-F1
#
_entry.id   AF-A0AA37HG18-F1
#
_cell.length_a   1.000
_cell.length_b   1.000
_cell.length_c   1.000
_cell.angle_alpha   90.00
_cell.angle_beta   90.00
_cell.angle_gamma   90.00
#
_symmetry.space_group_name_H-M   'P 1'
#
loop_
_entity.id
_entity.type
_entity.pdbx_description
1 polymer ?
#
loop_
_entity_poly.entity_id
_entity_poly.type
_entity_poly.pdbx_seq_one_letter_code
_entity_poly.pdbx_strand_id
1 'polypeptide(L)'
;MDRSISPGAAILLDFIGQTEAPKGYGTIYANGQVKLGIDITTWTLDQVQAAQPSWTKRFGSSAAGRYQFMRNTLDTPGTLADIEGEMGLSGAERFDADLQDRMAMHLLRRRGWDSYVAGRLTLQGFALALAKEWASFPVLSSTKGGSRAVVRGQSYYAGDGLNKALVKPEAIEAILAKALAAERSAVPPAPPPAPVPVAVPTCAKCGATLAA
;
A
#
# COMPACT_ATOMS: atom_id res chain seq x y z
N MET A 1 5.96 13.75 2.62
CA MET A 1 5.17 12.98 3.60
C MET A 1 4.02 13.83 4.07
N ASP A 2 2.87 13.59 3.44
CA ASP A 2 1.57 14.15 3.79
C ASP A 2 1.27 13.90 5.27
N ARG A 3 0.75 14.92 5.94
CA ARG A 3 0.52 14.91 7.40
C ARG A 3 -0.70 14.10 7.84
N SER A 4 -1.57 13.71 6.92
CA SER A 4 -2.73 12.85 7.18
C SER A 4 -2.36 11.36 7.26
N ILE A 5 -1.17 10.99 6.82
CA ILE A 5 -0.68 9.61 6.90
C ILE A 5 -0.31 9.29 8.35
N SER A 6 -0.84 8.19 8.87
CA SER A 6 -0.54 7.75 10.23
C SER A 6 0.94 7.40 10.40
N PRO A 7 1.50 7.51 11.62
CA PRO A 7 2.94 7.32 11.83
C PRO A 7 3.47 5.95 11.36
N GLY A 8 2.69 4.87 11.55
CA GLY A 8 3.08 3.54 11.10
C GLY A 8 3.08 3.42 9.57
N ALA A 9 2.03 3.91 8.92
CA ALA A 9 1.97 3.94 7.47
C ALA A 9 3.08 4.81 6.86
N ALA A 10 3.39 5.96 7.45
CA ALA A 10 4.45 6.86 7.00
C ALA A 10 5.83 6.17 7.04
N ILE A 11 6.13 5.37 8.07
CA ILE A 11 7.37 4.58 8.16
C ILE A 11 7.47 3.60 7.00
N LEU A 12 6.37 2.89 6.69
CA LEU A 12 6.37 1.91 5.60
C LEU A 12 6.47 2.58 4.23
N LEU A 13 5.72 3.67 4.00
CA LEU A 13 5.79 4.45 2.77
C LEU A 13 7.16 5.11 2.57
N ASP A 14 7.82 5.54 3.64
CA ASP A 14 9.18 6.07 3.55
C ASP A 14 10.14 4.99 3.04
N PHE A 15 10.06 3.79 3.62
CA PHE A 15 10.86 2.65 3.20
C PHE A 15 10.62 2.23 1.74
N ILE A 16 9.35 2.16 1.31
CA ILE A 16 8.99 1.89 -0.09
C ILE A 16 9.61 2.94 -1.00
N GLY A 17 9.40 4.22 -0.71
CA GLY A 17 9.89 5.29 -1.56
C GLY A 17 11.42 5.35 -1.66
N GLN A 18 12.12 5.08 -0.56
CA GLN A 18 13.57 4.99 -0.55
C GLN A 18 14.10 3.81 -1.39
N THR A 19 13.35 2.72 -1.44
CA THR A 19 13.70 1.53 -2.24
C THR A 19 13.45 1.78 -3.72
N GLU A 20 12.27 2.29 -4.06
CA GLU A 20 11.80 2.44 -5.44
C GLU A 20 12.43 3.65 -6.15
N ALA A 21 12.54 4.77 -5.45
CA ALA A 21 12.95 6.05 -6.02
C ALA A 21 13.69 6.91 -4.98
N PRO A 22 14.95 6.56 -4.64
CA PRO A 22 15.74 7.28 -3.64
C PRO A 22 16.00 8.77 -3.99
N LYS A 23 15.74 9.19 -5.24
CA LYS A 23 15.81 10.59 -5.68
C LYS A 23 14.52 11.39 -5.43
N GLY A 24 13.50 10.77 -4.84
CA GLY A 24 12.29 11.43 -4.37
C GLY A 24 11.14 11.50 -5.40
N TYR A 25 10.18 12.37 -5.11
CA TYR A 25 8.87 12.47 -5.77
C TYR A 25 8.90 12.84 -7.26
N GLY A 26 9.98 13.43 -7.76
CA GLY A 26 10.15 13.74 -9.18
C GLY A 26 10.73 12.58 -10.02
N THR A 27 10.99 11.42 -9.42
CA THR A 27 11.69 10.32 -10.09
C THR A 27 10.83 9.67 -11.16
N ILE A 28 11.35 9.54 -12.37
CA ILE A 28 10.81 8.62 -13.38
C ILE A 28 11.80 7.48 -13.61
N TYR A 29 11.33 6.41 -14.25
CA TYR A 29 12.16 5.25 -14.54
C TYR A 29 13.53 5.61 -15.15
N ALA A 30 14.55 4.83 -14.77
CA ALA A 30 15.95 5.05 -15.16
C ALA A 30 16.51 6.44 -14.81
N ASN A 31 15.89 7.16 -13.86
CA ASN A 31 16.19 8.55 -13.54
C ASN A 31 16.09 9.49 -14.75
N GLY A 32 15.18 9.21 -15.67
CA GLY A 32 15.03 9.93 -16.94
C GLY A 32 14.69 11.41 -16.77
N GLN A 33 14.16 11.83 -15.62
CA GLN A 33 13.77 13.22 -15.34
C GLN A 33 14.95 14.18 -15.48
N VAL A 34 16.15 13.73 -15.10
CA VAL A 34 17.39 14.50 -15.23
C VAL A 34 17.72 14.74 -16.71
N LYS A 35 17.57 13.69 -17.54
CA LYS A 35 17.82 13.79 -18.98
C LYS A 35 16.78 14.66 -19.69
N LEU A 36 15.55 14.66 -19.20
CA LEU A 36 14.45 15.44 -19.76
C LEU A 36 14.38 16.87 -19.21
N GLY A 37 15.08 17.19 -18.12
CA GLY A 37 15.01 18.49 -17.46
C GLY A 37 13.60 18.80 -16.93
N ILE A 38 12.86 17.78 -16.49
CA ILE A 38 11.48 17.93 -16.00
C ILE A 38 11.39 17.70 -14.50
N ASP A 39 10.40 18.34 -13.89
CA ASP A 39 9.95 18.05 -12.53
C ASP A 39 8.46 17.71 -12.56
N ILE A 40 8.15 16.41 -12.51
CA ILE A 40 6.78 15.91 -12.57
C ILE A 40 5.95 16.28 -11.34
N THR A 41 6.57 16.75 -10.24
CA THR A 41 5.82 17.22 -9.05
C THR A 41 5.07 18.52 -9.30
N THR A 42 5.45 19.24 -10.36
CA THR A 42 4.78 20.47 -10.79
C THR A 42 3.64 20.21 -11.78
N TRP A 43 3.50 18.98 -12.27
CA TRP A 43 2.52 18.59 -13.29
C TRP A 43 1.20 18.17 -12.65
N THR A 44 0.12 18.19 -13.42
CA THR A 44 -1.13 17.53 -13.00
C THR A 44 -1.02 16.01 -13.16
N LEU A 45 -1.87 15.28 -12.46
CA LEU A 45 -1.96 13.82 -12.61
C LEU A 45 -2.23 13.42 -14.07
N ASP A 46 -3.10 14.12 -14.78
CA ASP A 46 -3.36 13.92 -16.22
C ASP A 46 -2.11 14.10 -17.09
N GLN A 47 -1.32 15.14 -16.81
CA GLN A 47 -0.09 15.40 -17.56
C GLN A 47 0.92 14.26 -17.36
N VAL A 48 1.02 13.73 -16.13
CA VAL A 48 1.88 12.57 -15.84
C VAL A 48 1.39 11.35 -16.60
N GLN A 49 0.10 11.02 -16.53
CA GLN A 49 -0.49 9.86 -17.22
C GLN A 49 -0.34 9.95 -18.75
N ALA A 50 -0.49 11.15 -19.32
CA ALA A 50 -0.30 11.40 -20.75
C ALA A 50 1.16 11.21 -21.18
N ALA A 51 2.13 11.52 -20.31
CA ALA A 51 3.56 11.40 -20.59
C ALA A 51 4.10 9.97 -20.44
N GLN A 52 3.52 9.16 -19.55
CA GLN A 52 3.95 7.78 -19.25
C GLN A 52 4.22 6.87 -20.47
N PRO A 53 3.39 6.85 -21.54
CA PRO A 53 3.69 6.07 -22.75
C PRO A 53 5.02 6.44 -23.40
N SER A 54 5.39 7.72 -23.38
CA SER A 54 6.65 8.19 -23.94
C SER A 54 7.85 7.70 -23.13
N TRP A 55 7.71 7.58 -21.81
CA TRP A 55 8.75 7.07 -20.92
C TRP A 55 8.98 5.58 -21.11
N THR A 56 7.93 4.79 -21.32
CA THR A 56 8.08 3.38 -21.71
C THR A 56 8.92 3.24 -22.96
N LYS A 57 8.65 4.04 -24.01
CA LYS A 57 9.41 4.00 -25.27
C LYS A 57 10.86 4.45 -25.10
N ARG A 58 11.12 5.46 -24.26
CA ARG A 58 12.46 6.06 -24.10
C ARG A 58 13.35 5.34 -23.10
N PHE A 59 12.76 4.80 -22.03
CA PHE A 59 13.48 4.32 -20.87
C PHE A 59 13.15 2.86 -20.52
N GLY A 60 12.08 2.28 -21.08
CA GLY A 60 11.68 0.89 -20.87
C GLY A 60 10.58 0.68 -19.83
N SER A 61 10.15 1.72 -19.12
CA SER A 61 9.01 1.65 -18.20
C SER A 61 8.31 3.01 -18.06
N SER A 62 7.04 2.96 -17.66
CA SER A 62 6.19 4.12 -17.36
C SER A 62 6.24 4.56 -15.90
N ALA A 63 7.04 3.88 -15.07
CA ALA A 63 7.09 4.13 -13.65
C ALA A 63 7.46 5.58 -13.31
N ALA A 64 6.67 6.18 -12.43
CA ALA A 64 6.76 7.60 -12.09
C ALA A 64 6.48 7.87 -10.62
N GLY A 65 7.08 8.93 -10.10
CA GLY A 65 6.93 9.34 -8.72
C GLY A 65 7.78 8.52 -7.74
N ARG A 66 7.71 8.92 -6.46
CA ARG A 66 8.43 8.28 -5.35
C ARG A 66 8.05 6.81 -5.17
N TYR A 67 6.85 6.43 -5.59
CA TYR A 67 6.29 5.08 -5.43
C TYR A 67 6.22 4.30 -6.74
N GLN A 68 6.84 4.83 -7.81
CA GLN A 68 6.95 4.19 -9.13
C GLN A 68 5.61 3.70 -9.70
N PHE A 69 4.59 4.57 -9.64
CA PHE A 69 3.26 4.29 -10.17
C PHE A 69 3.32 4.00 -11.67
N MET A 70 2.67 2.92 -12.09
CA MET A 70 2.75 2.41 -13.46
C MET A 70 1.52 2.78 -14.28
N ARG A 71 1.69 2.86 -15.60
CA ARG A 71 0.57 2.93 -16.55
C ARG A 71 -0.10 1.57 -16.75
N ASN A 72 0.69 0.49 -16.76
CA ASN A 72 0.24 -0.88 -16.92
C ASN A 72 0.94 -1.73 -15.86
N THR A 73 0.19 -2.51 -15.08
CA THR A 73 0.73 -3.52 -14.16
C THR A 73 0.62 -4.91 -14.77
N LEU A 74 1.43 -5.86 -14.29
CA LEU A 74 1.38 -7.27 -14.76
C LEU A 74 0.21 -8.05 -14.14
N ASP A 75 -0.34 -7.57 -13.02
CA ASP A 75 -1.47 -8.15 -12.30
C ASP A 75 -2.49 -7.00 -12.14
N THR A 76 -3.44 -6.88 -13.06
CA THR A 76 -4.50 -5.86 -13.03
C THR A 76 -5.41 -6.11 -11.82
N PRO A 77 -5.86 -5.08 -11.06
CA PRO A 77 -5.67 -3.63 -11.23
C PRO A 77 -4.44 -3.06 -10.48
N GLY A 78 -4.01 -1.85 -10.88
CA GLY A 78 -2.90 -1.15 -10.21
C GLY A 78 -2.24 0.00 -10.97
N THR A 79 -2.92 0.54 -11.97
CA THR A 79 -2.43 1.66 -12.77
C THR A 79 -2.72 3.00 -12.10
N LEU A 80 -2.07 4.10 -12.53
CA LEU A 80 -2.42 5.45 -12.07
C LEU A 80 -3.91 5.78 -12.30
N ALA A 81 -4.47 5.35 -13.43
CA ALA A 81 -5.87 5.60 -13.77
C ALA A 81 -6.83 4.83 -12.85
N ASP A 82 -6.47 3.61 -12.44
CA ASP A 82 -7.26 2.85 -11.47
C ASP A 82 -7.29 3.58 -10.12
N ILE A 83 -6.12 4.04 -9.65
CA ILE A 83 -5.99 4.77 -8.38
C ILE A 83 -6.78 6.08 -8.43
N GLU A 84 -6.67 6.82 -9.55
CA GLU A 84 -7.43 8.06 -9.78
C GLU A 84 -8.93 7.83 -9.62
N GLY A 85 -9.47 6.82 -10.31
CA GLY A 85 -10.89 6.47 -10.24
C GLY A 85 -11.32 5.97 -8.85
N GLU A 86 -10.51 5.12 -8.22
CA GLU A 86 -10.76 4.58 -6.88
C GLU A 86 -10.78 5.69 -5.80
N MET A 87 -9.98 6.74 -5.98
CA MET A 87 -9.90 7.89 -5.07
C MET A 87 -10.86 9.03 -5.44
N GLY A 88 -11.55 8.95 -6.58
CA GLY A 88 -12.43 10.02 -7.08
C GLY A 88 -11.68 11.32 -7.42
N LEU A 89 -10.44 11.20 -7.88
CA LEU A 89 -9.64 12.34 -8.34
C LEU A 89 -10.13 12.81 -9.71
N SER A 90 -9.90 14.08 -10.02
CA SER A 90 -10.31 14.70 -11.28
C SER A 90 -9.24 14.67 -12.37
N GLY A 91 -8.00 14.33 -12.01
CA GLY A 91 -6.84 14.36 -12.91
C GLY A 91 -6.15 15.74 -12.94
N ALA A 92 -6.84 16.79 -12.51
CA ALA A 92 -6.33 18.17 -12.45
C ALA A 92 -5.47 18.45 -11.20
N GLU A 93 -5.48 17.55 -10.21
CA GLU A 93 -4.66 17.68 -9.01
C GLU A 93 -3.18 17.67 -9.36
N ARG A 94 -2.38 18.45 -8.63
CA ARG A 94 -0.93 18.42 -8.78
C ARG A 94 -0.41 17.07 -8.32
N PHE A 95 0.46 16.45 -9.12
CA PHE A 95 1.17 15.21 -8.79
C PHE A 95 2.33 15.46 -7.82
N ASP A 96 2.08 16.28 -6.81
CA ASP A 96 3.04 16.68 -5.79
C ASP A 96 3.30 15.57 -4.76
N ALA A 97 4.16 15.87 -3.79
CA ALA A 97 4.53 14.91 -2.76
C ALA A 97 3.32 14.40 -1.96
N ASP A 98 2.41 15.30 -1.61
CA ASP A 98 1.28 14.98 -0.73
C ASP A 98 0.23 14.14 -1.46
N LEU A 99 -0.04 14.43 -2.74
CA LEU A 99 -0.89 13.55 -3.56
C LEU A 99 -0.25 12.16 -3.72
N GLN A 100 1.04 12.09 -4.05
CA GLN A 100 1.73 10.81 -4.20
C GLN A 100 1.69 9.98 -2.91
N ASP A 101 1.86 10.59 -1.74
CA ASP A 101 1.77 9.89 -0.46
C ASP A 101 0.36 9.34 -0.20
N ARG A 102 -0.69 10.12 -0.49
CA ARG A 102 -2.08 9.67 -0.35
C ARG A 102 -2.44 8.56 -1.33
N MET A 103 -1.96 8.63 -2.57
CA MET A 103 -2.11 7.56 -3.57
C MET A 103 -1.39 6.28 -3.14
N ALA A 104 -0.17 6.39 -2.60
CA ALA A 104 0.55 5.23 -2.09
C ALA A 104 -0.10 4.62 -0.83
N MET A 105 -0.67 5.46 0.04
CA MET A 105 -1.46 4.99 1.18
C MET A 105 -2.72 4.24 0.72
N HIS A 106 -3.37 4.72 -0.33
CA HIS A 106 -4.49 4.00 -0.96
C HIS A 106 -4.08 2.61 -1.43
N LEU A 107 -2.92 2.48 -2.09
CA LEU A 107 -2.35 1.19 -2.48
C LEU A 107 -2.07 0.26 -1.28
N LEU A 108 -1.53 0.80 -0.18
CA LEU A 108 -1.31 0.02 1.03
C LEU A 108 -2.63 -0.54 1.60
N ARG A 109 -3.69 0.28 1.66
CA ARG A 109 -5.02 -0.16 2.09
C ARG A 109 -5.57 -1.23 1.17
N ARG A 110 -5.43 -1.06 -0.15
CA ARG A 110 -5.82 -2.06 -1.15
C ARG A 110 -5.10 -3.40 -0.95
N ARG A 111 -3.84 -3.38 -0.52
CA ARG A 111 -3.06 -4.59 -0.17
C ARG A 111 -3.29 -5.11 1.25
N GLY A 112 -4.20 -4.50 2.01
CA GLY A 112 -4.65 -5.01 3.29
C GLY A 112 -3.95 -4.41 4.51
N TRP A 113 -3.44 -3.18 4.42
CA TRP A 113 -2.85 -2.46 5.56
C TRP A 113 -3.75 -2.47 6.80
N ASP A 114 -5.03 -2.10 6.65
CA ASP A 114 -5.96 -2.03 7.79
C ASP A 114 -6.21 -3.42 8.43
N SER A 115 -6.26 -4.47 7.60
CA SER A 115 -6.35 -5.86 8.07
C SER A 115 -5.07 -6.30 8.78
N TYR A 116 -3.89 -5.89 8.30
CA TYR A 116 -2.61 -6.17 8.94
C TYR A 116 -2.51 -5.49 10.31
N VAL A 117 -2.85 -4.20 10.39
CA VAL A 117 -2.87 -3.44 11.65
C VAL A 117 -3.83 -4.06 12.67
N ALA A 118 -5.02 -4.44 12.21
CA ALA A 118 -6.03 -5.11 13.02
C ALA A 118 -5.70 -6.58 13.38
N GLY A 119 -4.57 -7.12 12.93
CA GLY A 119 -4.17 -8.51 13.17
C GLY A 119 -4.99 -9.56 12.42
N ARG A 120 -5.81 -9.15 11.45
CA ARG A 120 -6.61 -10.02 10.56
C ARG A 120 -5.83 -10.51 9.35
N LEU A 121 -4.70 -9.88 9.03
CA LEU A 121 -3.74 -10.32 8.02
C LEU A 121 -2.39 -10.53 8.69
N THR A 122 -1.75 -11.68 8.43
CA THR A 122 -0.44 -11.99 9.01
C THR A 122 0.66 -11.14 8.37
N LEU A 123 1.83 -11.05 9.02
CA LEU A 123 3.00 -10.38 8.45
C LEU A 123 3.38 -10.99 7.10
N GLN A 124 3.43 -12.32 7.00
CA GLN A 124 3.76 -13.01 5.75
C GLN A 124 2.71 -12.76 4.66
N GLY A 125 1.42 -12.74 5.04
CA GLY A 125 0.34 -12.43 4.12
C GLY A 125 0.41 -11.01 3.58
N PHE A 126 0.64 -10.03 4.45
CA PHE A 126 0.79 -8.64 4.04
C PHE A 126 2.06 -8.41 3.23
N ALA A 127 3.20 -8.98 3.63
CA ALA A 127 4.44 -8.90 2.86
C ALA A 127 4.31 -9.49 1.46
N LEU A 128 3.58 -10.62 1.30
CA LEU A 128 3.26 -11.16 -0.01
C LEU A 128 2.37 -10.21 -0.82
N ALA A 129 1.38 -9.57 -0.19
CA ALA A 129 0.55 -8.57 -0.85
C ALA A 129 1.36 -7.34 -1.31
N LEU A 130 2.32 -6.88 -0.51
CA LEU A 130 3.26 -5.83 -0.88
C LEU A 130 4.16 -6.23 -2.05
N ALA A 131 4.69 -7.46 -2.05
CA ALA A 131 5.52 -7.97 -3.14
C ALA A 131 4.76 -8.09 -4.48
N LYS A 132 3.43 -8.14 -4.45
CA LYS A 132 2.55 -8.06 -5.63
C LYS A 132 2.25 -6.63 -6.09
N GLU A 133 2.57 -5.62 -5.28
CA GLU A 133 2.42 -4.21 -5.65
C GLU A 133 3.77 -3.62 -6.06
N TRP A 134 4.81 -3.86 -5.28
CA TRP A 134 6.17 -3.38 -5.51
C TRP A 134 7.12 -4.54 -5.80
N ALA A 135 7.52 -4.67 -7.06
CA ALA A 135 8.32 -5.79 -7.54
C ALA A 135 9.74 -5.84 -6.92
N SER A 136 10.20 -4.73 -6.34
CA SER A 136 11.46 -4.66 -5.59
C SER A 136 11.40 -5.39 -4.24
N PHE A 137 10.22 -5.75 -3.76
CA PHE A 137 10.04 -6.44 -2.49
C PHE A 137 10.11 -7.96 -2.68
N PRO A 138 10.81 -8.68 -1.79
CA PRO A 138 10.90 -10.13 -1.84
C PRO A 138 9.62 -10.80 -1.31
N VAL A 139 9.33 -12.00 -1.79
CA VAL A 139 8.46 -12.93 -1.04
C VAL A 139 9.18 -13.42 0.21
N LEU A 140 8.43 -13.67 1.29
CA LEU A 140 9.00 -14.15 2.57
C LEU A 140 8.97 -15.67 2.74
N SER A 141 8.28 -16.38 1.84
CA SER A 141 8.16 -17.83 1.82
C SER A 141 8.00 -18.33 0.38
N SER A 142 8.20 -19.63 0.17
CA SER A 142 7.90 -20.24 -1.12
C SER A 142 6.43 -20.08 -1.47
N THR A 143 6.15 -19.65 -2.71
CA THR A 143 4.79 -19.43 -3.20
C THR A 143 4.74 -19.52 -4.72
N LYS A 144 3.54 -19.54 -5.29
CA LYS A 144 3.33 -19.31 -6.72
C LYS A 144 3.51 -17.81 -6.98
N GLY A 145 4.59 -17.46 -7.69
CA GLY A 145 4.82 -16.12 -8.24
C GLY A 145 4.00 -15.88 -9.51
N GLY A 146 4.24 -14.76 -10.19
CA GLY A 146 3.46 -14.36 -11.37
C GLY A 146 3.43 -15.41 -12.48
N SER A 147 4.57 -15.99 -12.84
CA SER A 147 4.69 -17.00 -13.91
C SER A 147 5.27 -18.35 -13.45
N ARG A 148 5.86 -18.41 -12.25
CA ARG A 148 6.57 -19.59 -11.74
C ARG A 148 6.54 -19.63 -10.23
N ALA A 149 6.94 -20.79 -9.66
CA ALA A 149 7.26 -20.85 -8.25
C ALA A 149 8.45 -19.94 -7.93
N VAL A 150 8.34 -19.22 -6.82
CA VAL A 150 9.37 -18.34 -6.27
C VAL A 150 9.61 -18.71 -4.82
N VAL A 151 10.84 -18.53 -4.36
CA VAL A 151 11.26 -18.81 -2.98
C VAL A 151 11.61 -17.53 -2.23
N ARG A 152 11.70 -17.63 -0.90
CA ARG A 152 12.06 -16.49 -0.02
C ARG A 152 13.23 -15.69 -0.59
N GLY A 153 13.10 -14.37 -0.62
CA GLY A 153 14.12 -13.45 -1.14
C GLY A 153 14.01 -13.15 -2.63
N GLN A 154 13.18 -13.86 -3.39
CA GLN A 154 12.93 -13.54 -4.80
C GLN A 154 11.76 -12.55 -4.93
N SER A 155 11.78 -11.76 -6.01
CA SER A 155 10.60 -10.97 -6.40
C SER A 155 9.43 -11.91 -6.71
N TYR A 156 8.20 -11.47 -6.44
CA TYR A 156 7.00 -12.18 -6.89
C TYR A 156 6.98 -12.40 -8.41
N TYR A 157 7.60 -11.49 -9.17
CA TYR A 157 7.70 -11.51 -10.62
C TYR A 157 9.01 -12.12 -11.15
N ALA A 158 9.79 -12.79 -10.30
CA ALA A 158 11.05 -13.40 -10.73
C ALA A 158 10.83 -14.36 -11.91
N GLY A 159 11.60 -14.16 -12.98
CA GLY A 159 11.53 -14.97 -14.21
C GLY A 159 11.03 -14.22 -15.44
N ASP A 160 10.56 -12.98 -15.31
CA ASP A 160 10.17 -12.12 -16.43
C ASP A 160 11.35 -11.39 -17.12
N GLY A 161 12.56 -11.55 -16.58
CA GLY A 161 13.78 -10.91 -17.10
C GLY A 161 13.95 -9.43 -16.74
N LEU A 162 12.96 -8.82 -16.07
CA LEU A 162 12.93 -7.39 -15.75
C LEU A 162 12.96 -7.14 -14.24
N ASN A 163 12.14 -7.86 -13.47
CA ASN A 163 11.89 -7.59 -12.06
C ASN A 163 12.82 -8.38 -11.14
N LYS A 164 13.34 -7.70 -10.12
CA LYS A 164 14.23 -8.27 -9.10
C LYS A 164 13.93 -7.68 -7.74
N ALA A 165 14.03 -8.51 -6.70
CA ALA A 165 13.98 -8.01 -5.34
C ALA A 165 15.25 -7.21 -5.05
N LEU A 166 15.08 -6.02 -4.49
CA LEU A 166 16.16 -5.11 -4.08
C LEU A 166 16.34 -5.09 -2.55
N VAL A 167 15.38 -5.68 -1.83
CA VAL A 167 15.32 -5.69 -0.37
C VAL A 167 15.51 -7.11 0.16
N LYS A 168 16.21 -7.25 1.28
CA LYS A 168 16.33 -8.53 2.00
C LYS A 168 15.04 -8.84 2.78
N PRO A 169 14.60 -10.10 2.84
CA PRO A 169 13.41 -10.49 3.61
C PRO A 169 13.39 -9.96 5.06
N GLU A 170 14.54 -9.96 5.73
CA GLU A 170 14.67 -9.53 7.12
C GLU A 170 14.40 -8.02 7.28
N ALA A 171 14.71 -7.22 6.26
CA ALA A 171 14.41 -5.79 6.26
C ALA A 171 12.90 -5.54 6.11
N ILE A 172 12.19 -6.36 5.32
CA ILE A 172 10.72 -6.31 5.22
C ILE A 172 10.10 -6.69 6.56
N GLU A 173 10.55 -7.77 7.17
CA GLU A 173 10.05 -8.20 8.49
C GLU A 173 10.25 -7.10 9.55
N ALA A 174 11.44 -6.51 9.59
CA ALA A 174 11.78 -5.44 10.51
C ALA A 174 10.93 -4.17 10.29
N ILE A 175 10.77 -3.72 9.03
CA ILE A 175 10.01 -2.49 8.76
C ILE A 175 8.52 -2.67 9.02
N LEU A 176 7.96 -3.84 8.72
CA LEU A 176 6.55 -4.15 9.02
C LEU A 176 6.30 -4.18 10.52
N ALA A 177 7.18 -4.83 11.30
CA ALA A 177 7.09 -4.82 12.76
C ALA A 177 7.20 -3.41 13.34
N LYS A 178 8.13 -2.59 12.83
CA LYS A 178 8.31 -1.19 13.25
C LYS A 178 7.08 -0.34 12.92
N ALA A 179 6.55 -0.46 11.70
CA ALA A 179 5.36 0.24 11.26
C ALA A 179 4.15 -0.12 12.12
N LEU A 180 3.93 -1.40 12.40
CA LEU A 180 2.84 -1.88 13.24
C LEU A 180 2.94 -1.35 14.69
N ALA A 181 4.14 -1.35 15.27
CA ALA A 181 4.36 -0.83 16.62
C ALA A 181 4.07 0.68 16.71
N ALA A 182 4.52 1.45 15.71
CA ALA A 182 4.24 2.88 15.63
C ALA A 182 2.75 3.16 15.44
N GLU A 183 2.06 2.38 14.59
CA GLU A 183 0.63 2.52 14.36
C GLU A 183 -0.17 2.29 15.64
N ARG A 184 0.12 1.20 16.36
CA ARG A 184 -0.56 0.85 17.61
C ARG A 184 -0.28 1.84 18.75
N SER A 185 0.85 2.54 18.70
CA SER A 185 1.18 3.58 19.69
C SER A 185 0.48 4.90 19.38
N ALA A 186 0.13 5.14 18.11
CA ALA A 186 -0.55 6.35 17.67
C ALA A 186 -2.08 6.29 17.84
N VAL A 187 -2.65 5.08 17.84
CA VAL A 187 -4.09 4.87 18.10
C VAL A 187 -4.31 4.79 19.61
N PRO A 188 -5.07 5.71 20.24
CA PRO A 188 -5.42 5.58 21.66
C PRO A 188 -6.17 4.26 21.90
N PRO A 189 -5.99 3.61 23.06
CA PRO A 189 -6.70 2.37 23.36
C PRO A 189 -8.20 2.59 23.17
N ALA A 190 -8.85 1.69 22.42
CA ALA A 190 -10.29 1.71 22.27
C ALA A 190 -10.93 1.73 23.69
N PRO A 191 -11.96 2.56 23.93
CA PRO A 191 -12.68 2.49 25.19
C PRO A 191 -13.14 1.04 25.41
N PRO A 192 -13.09 0.53 26.66
CA PRO A 192 -13.56 -0.81 26.95
C PRO A 192 -14.99 -0.98 26.40
N PRO A 193 -15.35 -2.16 25.87
CA PRO A 193 -16.71 -2.40 25.41
C PRO A 193 -17.67 -2.00 26.54
N ALA A 194 -18.64 -1.15 26.22
CA ALA A 194 -19.65 -0.74 27.18
C ALA A 194 -20.24 -2.00 27.84
N PRO A 195 -20.44 -2.01 29.18
CA PRO A 195 -21.03 -3.16 29.84
C PRO A 195 -22.36 -3.46 29.16
N VAL A 196 -22.43 -4.63 28.51
CA VAL A 196 -23.69 -5.15 27.98
C VAL A 196 -24.67 -5.21 29.16
N PRO A 197 -25.82 -4.53 29.10
CA PRO A 197 -26.80 -4.61 30.17
C PRO A 197 -27.20 -6.08 30.30
N VAL A 198 -26.82 -6.67 31.44
CA VAL A 198 -27.22 -8.02 31.80
C VAL A 198 -28.75 -7.98 31.87
N ALA A 199 -29.41 -8.65 30.92
CA ALA A 199 -30.84 -8.81 30.94
C ALA A 199 -31.20 -9.50 32.26
N VAL A 200 -31.84 -8.74 33.16
CA VAL A 200 -32.39 -9.28 34.40
C VAL A 200 -33.44 -10.31 33.98
N PRO A 201 -33.33 -11.59 34.39
CA PRO A 201 -34.36 -12.56 34.08
C PRO A 201 -35.63 -12.16 34.84
N THR A 202 -36.64 -11.69 34.12
CA THR A 202 -37.99 -11.50 34.66
C THR A 202 -38.51 -12.86 35.13
N CYS A 203 -38.67 -13.00 36.45
CA CYS A 203 -39.30 -14.14 37.08
C CYS A 203 -40.79 -14.15 36.71
N ALA A 204 -41.15 -14.89 35.66
CA ALA A 204 -42.54 -15.20 35.37
C ALA A 204 -42.93 -16.46 36.13
N LYS A 205 -43.50 -16.28 37.34
CA LYS A 205 -44.60 -17.10 37.92
C LYS A 205 -44.84 -16.79 39.41
N CYS A 206 -46.00 -16.21 39.68
CA CYS A 206 -46.91 -16.38 40.83
C CYS A 206 -48.09 -15.46 40.50
N GLY A 207 -49.33 -15.86 40.23
CA GLY A 207 -50.11 -17.00 40.72
C GLY A 207 -51.39 -16.39 41.32
N ALA A 208 -52.55 -16.61 40.70
CA ALA A 208 -53.85 -16.48 41.37
C ALA A 208 -54.96 -17.09 40.48
N THR A 209 -55.19 -18.38 40.66
CA THR A 209 -56.52 -18.97 40.51
C THR A 209 -57.22 -18.78 41.85
N LEU A 210 -58.42 -18.20 41.89
CA LEU A 210 -59.52 -18.70 42.71
C LEU A 210 -60.84 -18.08 42.25
N ALA A 211 -61.79 -18.95 41.98
CA ALA A 211 -63.19 -18.65 41.73
C ALA A 211 -63.95 -18.52 43.06
N ALA A 212 -64.93 -17.62 43.08
CA ALA A 212 -66.26 -17.78 43.68
C ALA A 212 -67.17 -16.68 43.11
#